data_AF-A0A6H5FSK0-F1
#
_entry.id   AF-A0A6H5FSK0-F1
#
_cell.length_a   1.000
_cell.length_b   1.000
_cell.length_c   1.000
_cell.angle_alpha   90.00
_cell.angle_beta   90.00
_cell.angle_gamma   90.00
#
_symmetry.space_group_name_H-M   'P 1'
#
loop_
_entity.id
_entity.type
_entity.pdbx_description
1 polymer ?
#
loop_
_entity_poly.entity_id
_entity_poly.type
_entity_poly.pdbx_seq_one_letter_code
_entity_poly.pdbx_strand_id
1 'polypeptide(L)'
;MYICVYVSICLCACLLIGKPCAESSNGNECNYVQCIADKWSKNRSNLSIERIGGDLGNDLTRLLDQMRDPTNQTAVQHYCTQGTNGNTWSDSDAHDAANKTACKLVAAGLYHISKIHHNYDPDPKSGDKNPYDNQEFHQFASCLILKAVVQKMKEQSPICDIQPGIDAAFAKAKDIKTHYCNNGKPCFVCNLDDNYDGCIIKNGNTTAKVMDKLNGALTENKNKSNVDTTLGAITKTGGNNGPLCKRLQCLSSRVQALTTSTGSFKSSAVS
;
A
#
# COMPACT_ATOMS: atom_id res chain seq x y z
N MET A 1 -5.71 -49.49 24.85
CA MET A 1 -5.60 -49.07 23.43
C MET A 1 -6.52 -47.87 23.15
N TYR A 2 -6.39 -46.76 23.90
CA TYR A 2 -7.28 -45.59 23.77
C TYR A 2 -6.55 -44.22 23.82
N ILE A 3 -5.21 -44.23 23.87
CA ILE A 3 -4.41 -43.00 24.05
C ILE A 3 -3.81 -42.47 22.73
N CYS A 4 -3.76 -43.29 21.67
CA CYS A 4 -3.16 -42.88 20.38
C CYS A 4 -4.08 -42.10 19.43
N VAL A 5 -5.40 -42.07 19.66
CA VAL A 5 -6.34 -41.44 18.69
C VAL A 5 -6.53 -39.94 18.97
N TYR A 6 -6.38 -39.48 20.21
CA TYR A 6 -6.60 -38.06 20.57
C TYR A 6 -5.47 -37.13 20.12
N VAL A 7 -4.23 -37.62 20.02
CA VAL A 7 -3.08 -36.79 19.58
C VAL A 7 -3.13 -36.51 18.08
N SER A 8 -3.68 -37.44 17.29
CA SER A 8 -3.73 -37.33 15.82
C SER A 8 -4.80 -36.33 15.34
N ILE A 9 -5.92 -36.19 16.06
CA ILE A 9 -6.98 -35.23 15.72
C ILE A 9 -6.56 -33.79 16.05
N CYS A 10 -5.76 -33.59 17.11
CA CYS A 10 -5.29 -32.26 17.51
C CYS A 10 -4.25 -31.68 16.53
N LEU A 11 -3.44 -32.53 15.88
CA LEU A 11 -2.49 -32.12 14.85
C LEU A 11 -3.15 -31.66 13.55
N CYS A 12 -4.32 -32.21 13.19
CA CYS A 12 -5.03 -31.83 11.96
C CYS A 12 -5.71 -30.45 12.05
N ALA A 13 -6.18 -30.04 13.24
CA ALA A 13 -6.78 -28.72 13.44
C ALA A 13 -5.74 -27.58 13.47
N CYS A 14 -4.46 -27.90 13.74
CA CYS A 14 -3.37 -26.93 13.73
C CYS A 14 -2.87 -26.60 12.31
N LEU A 15 -3.20 -27.42 11.31
CA LEU A 15 -2.64 -27.31 9.94
C LEU A 15 -3.36 -26.32 9.00
N LEU A 16 -4.42 -25.65 9.46
CA LEU A 16 -5.13 -24.60 8.70
C LEU A 16 -4.91 -23.19 9.26
N ILE A 17 -4.39 -23.06 10.48
CA ILE A 17 -4.09 -21.78 11.12
C ILE A 17 -2.65 -21.41 10.73
N GLY A 18 -2.49 -20.42 9.85
CA GLY A 18 -1.16 -19.90 9.47
C GLY A 18 -0.57 -20.39 8.15
N LYS A 19 -1.33 -21.09 7.29
CA LYS A 19 -0.91 -21.20 5.87
C LYS A 19 -1.13 -19.85 5.19
N PRO A 20 -0.11 -19.20 4.60
CA PRO A 20 -0.32 -17.96 3.88
C PRO A 20 -1.35 -18.17 2.77
N CYS A 21 -2.16 -17.16 2.49
CA CYS A 21 -3.00 -17.17 1.30
C CYS A 21 -2.06 -17.28 0.11
N ALA A 22 -2.22 -18.31 -0.73
CA ALA A 22 -1.36 -18.46 -1.89
C ALA A 22 -1.63 -17.29 -2.85
N GLU A 23 -0.58 -16.55 -3.18
CA GLU A 23 -0.58 -15.71 -4.38
C GLU A 23 -0.82 -16.68 -5.56
N SER A 24 -2.04 -16.69 -6.09
CA SER A 24 -2.44 -17.65 -7.11
C SER A 24 -1.57 -17.45 -8.35
N SER A 25 -0.76 -18.44 -8.67
CA SER A 25 -0.02 -18.54 -9.93
C SER A 25 -0.94 -18.64 -11.17
N ASN A 26 -2.26 -18.60 -10.98
CA ASN A 26 -3.30 -18.83 -11.97
C ASN A 26 -4.44 -17.76 -11.94
N GLY A 27 -4.12 -16.49 -11.70
CA GLY A 27 -4.96 -15.37 -12.17
C GLY A 27 -6.31 -15.15 -11.48
N ASN A 28 -6.34 -14.98 -10.15
CA ASN A 28 -7.42 -14.21 -9.55
C ASN A 28 -6.97 -13.57 -8.22
N GLU A 29 -6.49 -12.34 -8.28
CA GLU A 29 -6.18 -11.44 -7.17
C GLU A 29 -7.35 -11.36 -6.17
N CYS A 30 -8.59 -11.53 -6.62
CA CYS A 30 -9.75 -11.55 -5.75
C CYS A 30 -9.91 -12.85 -4.94
N ASN A 31 -9.32 -13.97 -5.36
CA ASN A 31 -9.25 -15.16 -4.52
C ASN A 31 -8.36 -14.91 -3.30
N TYR A 32 -7.28 -14.12 -3.47
CA TYR A 32 -6.43 -13.70 -2.36
C TYR A 32 -7.21 -12.80 -1.39
N VAL A 33 -7.95 -11.80 -1.91
CA VAL A 33 -8.85 -10.95 -1.10
C VAL A 33 -9.85 -11.78 -0.30
N GLN A 34 -10.50 -12.76 -0.94
CA GLN A 34 -11.47 -13.64 -0.30
C GLN A 34 -10.82 -14.50 0.79
N CYS A 35 -9.65 -15.08 0.52
CA CYS A 35 -8.90 -15.86 1.50
C CYS A 35 -8.55 -15.04 2.75
N ILE A 36 -8.06 -13.80 2.56
CA ILE A 36 -7.73 -12.88 3.67
C ILE A 36 -8.98 -12.50 4.46
N ALA A 37 -10.08 -12.15 3.78
CA ALA A 37 -11.34 -11.80 4.43
C ALA A 37 -11.92 -12.97 5.25
N ASP A 38 -11.86 -14.19 4.72
CA ASP A 38 -12.32 -15.40 5.40
C ASP A 38 -11.49 -15.71 6.64
N LYS A 39 -10.16 -15.58 6.57
CA LYS A 39 -9.28 -15.73 7.74
C LYS A 39 -9.56 -14.68 8.81
N TRP A 40 -9.64 -13.41 8.40
CA TRP A 40 -9.95 -12.32 9.31
C TRP A 40 -11.27 -12.57 10.05
N SER A 41 -12.28 -13.06 9.33
CA SER A 41 -13.60 -13.46 9.84
C SER A 41 -13.53 -14.61 10.85
N LYS A 42 -12.88 -15.73 10.46
CA LYS A 42 -12.71 -16.90 11.33
C LYS A 42 -12.01 -16.55 12.65
N ASN A 43 -11.00 -15.69 12.59
CA ASN A 43 -10.24 -15.26 13.76
C ASN A 43 -11.03 -14.34 14.70
N ARG A 44 -12.17 -13.80 14.26
CA ARG A 44 -13.03 -12.88 15.02
C ARG A 44 -14.45 -13.41 15.22
N SER A 45 -14.66 -14.71 14.96
CA SER A 45 -15.91 -15.48 15.11
C SER A 45 -17.10 -15.02 14.25
N ASN A 46 -16.93 -14.01 13.37
CA ASN A 46 -17.84 -13.68 12.28
C ASN A 46 -17.24 -12.63 11.33
N LEU A 47 -17.67 -12.66 10.06
CA LEU A 47 -17.37 -11.60 9.11
C LEU A 47 -18.28 -10.40 9.43
N SER A 48 -17.70 -9.21 9.52
CA SER A 48 -18.44 -7.95 9.69
C SER A 48 -17.78 -6.87 8.83
N ILE A 49 -18.52 -6.41 7.82
CA ILE A 49 -18.03 -5.41 6.86
C ILE A 49 -17.77 -4.06 7.55
N GLU A 50 -18.55 -3.75 8.59
CA GLU A 50 -18.36 -2.54 9.41
C GLU A 50 -17.07 -2.62 10.22
N ARG A 51 -16.81 -3.77 10.87
CA ARG A 51 -15.56 -3.98 11.62
C ARG A 51 -14.33 -3.98 10.71
N ILE A 52 -14.41 -4.60 9.53
CA ILE A 52 -13.35 -4.50 8.51
C ILE A 52 -13.14 -3.03 8.11
N GLY A 53 -14.21 -2.27 7.88
CA GLY A 53 -14.10 -0.83 7.60
C GLY A 53 -13.44 -0.04 8.73
N GLY A 54 -13.72 -0.39 9.98
CA GLY A 54 -13.05 0.16 11.16
C GLY A 54 -11.55 -0.13 11.17
N ASP A 55 -11.15 -1.39 10.95
CA ASP A 55 -9.75 -1.80 10.87
C ASP A 55 -9.03 -1.08 9.72
N LEU A 56 -9.66 -0.97 8.54
CA LEU A 56 -9.14 -0.21 7.39
C LEU A 56 -8.96 1.28 7.73
N GLY A 57 -9.88 1.88 8.48
CA GLY A 57 -9.77 3.27 8.92
C GLY A 57 -8.60 3.50 9.89
N ASN A 58 -8.36 2.53 10.78
CA ASN A 58 -7.22 2.55 11.70
C ASN A 58 -5.89 2.37 10.95
N ASP A 59 -5.83 1.40 10.02
CA ASP A 59 -4.67 1.17 9.17
C ASP A 59 -4.37 2.37 8.28
N LEU A 60 -5.39 3.06 7.74
CA LEU A 60 -5.22 4.30 6.99
C LEU A 60 -4.58 5.39 7.86
N THR A 61 -5.11 5.62 9.06
CA THR A 61 -4.55 6.64 9.97
C THR A 61 -3.09 6.34 10.27
N ARG A 62 -2.79 5.10 10.65
CA ARG A 62 -1.43 4.66 10.99
C ARG A 62 -0.49 4.74 9.77
N LEU A 63 -0.94 4.33 8.59
CA LEU A 63 -0.15 4.42 7.36
C LEU A 63 0.22 5.86 7.06
N LEU A 64 -0.76 6.79 7.07
CA LEU A 64 -0.52 8.22 6.80
C LEU A 64 0.43 8.84 7.83
N ASP A 65 0.30 8.51 9.11
CA ASP A 65 1.24 8.95 10.15
C ASP A 65 2.66 8.47 9.85
N GLN A 66 2.81 7.20 9.52
CA GLN A 66 4.10 6.57 9.29
C GLN A 66 4.75 7.00 7.97
N MET A 67 3.95 7.38 6.95
CA MET A 67 4.44 8.02 5.73
C MET A 67 5.03 9.41 6.01
N ARG A 68 4.43 10.17 6.95
CA ARG A 68 4.87 11.52 7.33
C ARG A 68 6.03 11.53 8.32
N ASP A 69 6.24 10.44 9.05
CA ASP A 69 7.28 10.35 10.07
C ASP A 69 8.68 10.59 9.46
N PRO A 70 9.40 11.65 9.87
CA PRO A 70 10.73 11.95 9.36
C PRO A 70 11.74 10.83 9.60
N THR A 71 11.58 10.06 10.68
CA THR A 71 12.43 8.92 11.03
C THR A 71 12.29 7.83 9.98
N ASN A 72 11.05 7.53 9.58
CA ASN A 72 10.77 6.52 8.56
C ASN A 72 11.24 6.98 7.19
N GLN A 73 10.99 8.24 6.83
CA GLN A 73 11.49 8.80 5.57
C GLN A 73 13.02 8.77 5.50
N THR A 74 13.70 9.02 6.63
CA THR A 74 15.16 8.92 6.72
C THR A 74 15.63 7.48 6.57
N ALA A 75 14.93 6.52 7.19
CA ALA A 75 15.27 5.10 7.12
C ALA A 75 15.23 4.53 5.69
N VAL A 76 14.43 5.12 4.80
CA VAL A 76 14.26 4.67 3.40
C VAL A 76 14.82 5.64 2.37
N GLN A 77 15.43 6.75 2.77
CA GLN A 77 15.80 7.81 1.83
C GLN A 77 16.80 7.36 0.75
N HIS A 78 17.63 6.35 1.05
CA HIS A 78 18.62 5.82 0.12
C HIS A 78 17.97 5.13 -1.10
N TYR A 79 16.76 4.60 -0.94
CA TYR A 79 15.94 4.08 -2.05
C TYR A 79 15.42 5.19 -2.98
N CYS A 80 15.48 6.44 -2.55
CA CYS A 80 14.89 7.60 -3.22
C CYS A 80 15.95 8.62 -3.66
N THR A 81 17.11 8.12 -4.11
CA THR A 81 18.20 8.95 -4.65
C THR A 81 18.13 9.09 -6.16
N GLN A 82 17.51 8.12 -6.84
CA GLN A 82 17.47 8.01 -8.29
C GLN A 82 16.10 7.54 -8.77
N GLY A 83 15.74 7.91 -10.00
CA GLY A 83 14.61 7.31 -10.71
C GLY A 83 14.91 5.88 -11.16
N THR A 84 13.88 5.19 -11.68
CA THR A 84 14.02 3.82 -12.23
C THR A 84 14.96 3.72 -13.43
N ASN A 85 15.23 4.85 -14.10
CA ASN A 85 16.21 4.98 -15.18
C ASN A 85 17.66 5.18 -14.71
N GLY A 86 17.91 5.21 -13.39
CA GLY A 86 19.25 5.41 -12.80
C GLY A 86 19.70 6.88 -12.70
N ASN A 87 18.90 7.84 -13.15
CA ASN A 87 19.24 9.26 -13.03
C ASN A 87 19.04 9.75 -11.60
N THR A 88 20.05 10.44 -11.06
CA THR A 88 20.00 11.06 -9.73
C THR A 88 19.11 12.29 -9.74
N TRP A 89 18.20 12.37 -8.77
CA TRP A 89 17.32 13.53 -8.62
C TRP A 89 18.08 14.73 -8.04
N SER A 90 17.92 15.88 -8.70
CA SER A 90 18.46 17.17 -8.24
C SER A 90 17.46 17.92 -7.36
N ASP A 91 17.91 18.43 -6.21
CA ASP A 91 17.07 19.30 -5.37
C ASP A 91 16.86 20.70 -5.99
N SER A 92 17.66 21.05 -7.01
CA SER A 92 17.55 22.34 -7.73
C SER A 92 16.48 22.34 -8.82
N ASP A 93 16.07 21.17 -9.30
CA ASP A 93 14.98 21.01 -10.27
C ASP A 93 13.66 20.69 -9.54
N ALA A 94 12.59 21.40 -9.90
CA ALA A 94 11.30 21.25 -9.21
C ALA A 94 10.64 19.88 -9.43
N HIS A 95 10.82 19.31 -10.63
CA HIS A 95 10.26 18.01 -10.98
C HIS A 95 11.00 16.89 -10.24
N ASP A 96 12.32 16.93 -10.21
CA ASP A 96 13.14 15.99 -9.44
C ASP A 96 12.85 16.07 -7.94
N ALA A 97 12.78 17.28 -7.37
CA ALA A 97 12.42 17.46 -5.96
C ALA A 97 11.02 16.92 -5.63
N ALA A 98 10.04 17.09 -6.54
CA ALA A 98 8.70 16.54 -6.37
C ALA A 98 8.71 14.99 -6.42
N ASN A 99 9.46 14.40 -7.35
CA ASN A 99 9.61 12.94 -7.45
C ASN A 99 10.34 12.34 -6.25
N LYS A 100 11.40 12.99 -5.77
CA LYS A 100 12.09 12.62 -4.52
C LYS A 100 11.16 12.64 -3.31
N THR A 101 10.29 13.66 -3.23
CA THR A 101 9.28 13.77 -2.17
C THR A 101 8.23 12.65 -2.27
N ALA A 102 7.71 12.39 -3.47
CA ALA A 102 6.75 11.30 -3.69
C ALA A 102 7.36 9.94 -3.35
N CYS A 103 8.59 9.68 -3.80
CA CYS A 103 9.30 8.45 -3.48
C CYS A 103 9.44 8.25 -1.98
N LYS A 104 9.90 9.27 -1.24
CA LYS A 104 10.08 9.17 0.22
C LYS A 104 8.78 8.85 0.96
N LEU A 105 7.67 9.49 0.58
CA LEU A 105 6.36 9.22 1.17
C LEU A 105 5.92 7.77 0.91
N VAL A 106 5.99 7.32 -0.34
CA VAL A 106 5.57 5.95 -0.72
C VAL A 106 6.49 4.91 -0.11
N ALA A 107 7.81 5.11 -0.15
CA ALA A 107 8.79 4.21 0.47
C ALA A 107 8.61 4.12 1.98
N ALA A 108 8.26 5.22 2.66
CA ALA A 108 7.93 5.20 4.09
C ALA A 108 6.65 4.41 4.37
N GLY A 109 5.65 4.48 3.48
CA GLY A 109 4.47 3.61 3.52
C GLY A 109 4.81 2.12 3.35
N LEU A 110 5.64 1.78 2.36
CA LEU A 110 6.12 0.41 2.12
C LEU A 110 6.95 -0.12 3.31
N TYR A 111 7.76 0.75 3.93
CA TYR A 111 8.50 0.44 5.13
C TYR A 111 7.58 0.18 6.32
N HIS A 112 6.54 0.99 6.51
CA HIS A 112 5.54 0.75 7.53
C HIS A 112 4.87 -0.62 7.33
N ILE A 113 4.38 -0.90 6.12
CA ILE A 113 3.77 -2.19 5.76
C ILE A 113 4.71 -3.34 6.13
N SER A 114 5.98 -3.24 5.73
CA SER A 114 7.00 -4.26 6.01
C SER A 114 7.28 -4.47 7.51
N LYS A 115 7.01 -3.46 8.34
CA LYS A 115 7.20 -3.51 9.79
C LYS A 115 5.94 -3.80 10.59
N ILE A 116 4.81 -4.03 9.93
CA ILE A 116 3.62 -4.58 10.58
C ILE A 116 3.97 -6.00 11.01
N HIS A 117 4.27 -6.15 12.30
CA HIS A 117 4.61 -7.41 12.93
C HIS A 117 3.60 -7.69 14.03
N HIS A 118 3.06 -8.91 14.03
CA HIS A 118 2.19 -9.38 15.10
C HIS A 118 2.88 -10.52 15.82
N ASN A 119 2.78 -10.56 17.14
CA ASN A 119 3.31 -11.63 17.98
C ASN A 119 2.17 -12.31 18.72
N TYR A 120 2.33 -13.60 19.02
CA TYR A 120 1.32 -14.32 19.77
C TYR A 120 1.20 -13.69 21.16
N ASP A 121 -0.01 -13.29 21.51
CA ASP A 121 -0.35 -12.83 22.84
C ASP A 121 -1.61 -13.58 23.29
N PRO A 122 -1.51 -14.43 24.34
CA PRO A 122 -2.64 -15.22 24.82
C PRO A 122 -3.66 -14.42 25.62
N ASP A 123 -3.45 -13.11 25.86
CA ASP A 123 -4.36 -12.30 26.67
C ASP A 123 -5.82 -12.43 26.16
N PRO A 124 -6.75 -12.90 27.01
CA PRO A 124 -8.14 -13.11 26.62
C PRO A 124 -8.92 -11.81 26.32
N LYS A 125 -8.41 -10.63 26.70
CA LYS A 125 -9.02 -9.31 26.51
C LYS A 125 -8.41 -8.52 25.35
N SER A 126 -7.11 -8.69 25.08
CA SER A 126 -6.39 -7.89 24.08
C SER A 126 -5.35 -8.64 23.25
N GLY A 127 -5.16 -9.93 23.50
CA GLY A 127 -4.09 -10.72 22.90
C GLY A 127 -4.37 -11.17 21.47
N ASP A 128 -3.33 -11.14 20.64
CA ASP A 128 -3.36 -11.66 19.28
C ASP A 128 -3.10 -13.18 19.27
N LYS A 129 -4.19 -13.94 19.21
CA LYS A 129 -4.16 -15.41 19.13
C LYS A 129 -3.81 -15.95 17.73
N ASN A 130 -3.87 -15.10 16.69
CA ASN A 130 -3.66 -15.49 15.30
C ASN A 130 -2.70 -14.50 14.60
N PRO A 131 -1.45 -14.38 15.09
CA PRO A 131 -0.55 -13.30 14.68
C PRO A 131 -0.17 -13.37 13.21
N TYR A 132 -0.08 -14.57 12.62
CA TYR A 132 0.24 -14.73 11.21
C TYR A 132 -0.85 -14.13 10.31
N ASP A 133 -2.11 -14.50 10.55
CA ASP A 133 -3.23 -14.04 9.75
C ASP A 133 -3.53 -12.55 9.98
N ASN A 134 -3.36 -12.06 11.21
CA ASN A 134 -3.52 -10.63 11.50
C ASN A 134 -2.41 -9.79 10.85
N GLN A 135 -1.16 -10.25 10.89
CA GLN A 135 -0.07 -9.61 10.13
C GLN A 135 -0.38 -9.58 8.64
N GLU A 136 -0.75 -10.72 8.05
CA GLU A 136 -1.05 -10.84 6.62
C GLU A 136 -2.20 -9.89 6.22
N PHE A 137 -3.27 -9.83 7.02
CA PHE A 137 -4.38 -8.91 6.83
C PHE A 137 -3.93 -7.44 6.87
N HIS A 138 -3.25 -7.01 7.94
CA HIS A 138 -2.89 -5.59 8.10
C HIS A 138 -1.85 -5.14 7.06
N GLN A 139 -0.92 -6.02 6.67
CA GLN A 139 0.02 -5.75 5.57
C GLN A 139 -0.72 -5.57 4.25
N PHE A 140 -1.63 -6.49 3.92
CA PHE A 140 -2.41 -6.44 2.69
C PHE A 140 -3.34 -5.22 2.65
N ALA A 141 -4.10 -5.00 3.72
CA ALA A 141 -5.00 -3.84 3.87
C ALA A 141 -4.23 -2.52 3.70
N SER A 142 -3.10 -2.37 4.38
CA SER A 142 -2.25 -1.18 4.28
C SER A 142 -1.68 -1.00 2.87
N CYS A 143 -1.39 -2.08 2.13
CA CYS A 143 -1.00 -1.97 0.72
C CYS A 143 -2.13 -1.43 -0.16
N LEU A 144 -3.35 -1.97 -0.03
CA LEU A 144 -4.50 -1.46 -0.77
C LEU A 144 -4.70 0.05 -0.49
N ILE A 145 -4.60 0.43 0.79
CA ILE A 145 -4.73 1.82 1.21
C ILE A 145 -3.63 2.68 0.60
N LEU A 146 -2.36 2.23 0.63
CA LEU A 146 -1.23 2.94 0.04
C LEU A 146 -1.46 3.22 -1.46
N LYS A 147 -1.99 2.24 -2.20
CA LYS A 147 -2.31 2.40 -3.63
C LYS A 147 -3.38 3.46 -3.85
N ALA A 148 -4.43 3.48 -3.03
CA ALA A 148 -5.47 4.50 -3.11
C ALA A 148 -4.96 5.90 -2.69
N VAL A 149 -4.05 5.98 -1.69
CA VAL A 149 -3.35 7.22 -1.32
C VAL A 149 -2.48 7.71 -2.47
N VAL A 150 -1.74 6.82 -3.15
CA VAL A 150 -0.92 7.14 -4.33
C VAL A 150 -1.78 7.70 -5.46
N GLN A 151 -2.96 7.14 -5.70
CA GLN A 151 -3.90 7.70 -6.67
C GLN A 151 -4.31 9.14 -6.28
N LYS A 152 -4.57 9.40 -4.99
CA LYS A 152 -4.84 10.77 -4.51
C LYS A 152 -3.63 11.69 -4.62
N MET A 153 -2.41 11.20 -4.41
CA MET A 153 -1.17 11.97 -4.64
C MET A 153 -1.09 12.45 -6.10
N LYS A 154 -1.42 11.58 -7.06
CA LYS A 154 -1.42 11.91 -8.49
C LYS A 154 -2.49 12.95 -8.84
N GLU A 155 -3.71 12.76 -8.34
CA GLU A 155 -4.83 13.70 -8.54
C GLU A 155 -4.52 15.09 -7.98
N GLN A 156 -3.84 15.16 -6.83
CA GLN A 156 -3.49 16.42 -6.19
C GLN A 156 -2.15 17.02 -6.65
N SER A 157 -1.46 16.40 -7.60
CA SER A 157 -0.26 16.96 -8.24
C SER A 157 -0.53 17.31 -9.70
N PRO A 158 -1.41 18.27 -10.02
CA PRO A 158 -1.84 18.55 -11.39
C PRO A 158 -0.78 19.27 -12.23
N ILE A 159 0.31 19.77 -11.61
CA ILE A 159 1.40 20.45 -12.33
C ILE A 159 2.61 19.53 -12.52
N CYS A 160 3.13 18.95 -11.43
CA CYS A 160 4.26 18.01 -11.49
C CYS A 160 3.81 16.59 -11.82
N ASP A 161 4.50 15.95 -12.77
CA ASP A 161 4.45 14.51 -12.88
C ASP A 161 5.30 13.88 -11.76
N ILE A 162 4.65 13.09 -10.90
CA ILE A 162 5.26 12.41 -9.76
C ILE A 162 5.31 10.89 -9.94
N GLN A 163 4.85 10.38 -11.09
CA GLN A 163 4.86 8.95 -11.40
C GLN A 163 6.28 8.35 -11.30
N PRO A 164 7.36 9.01 -11.81
CA PRO A 164 8.71 8.47 -11.69
C PRO A 164 9.15 8.20 -10.24
N GLY A 165 8.74 9.07 -9.29
CA GLY A 165 9.04 8.92 -7.87
C GLY A 165 8.24 7.79 -7.21
N ILE A 166 6.96 7.64 -7.59
CA ILE A 166 6.12 6.52 -7.17
C ILE A 166 6.73 5.20 -7.64
N ASP A 167 7.09 5.11 -8.93
CA ASP A 167 7.67 3.92 -9.53
C ASP A 167 9.00 3.53 -8.89
N ALA A 168 9.85 4.52 -8.60
CA ALA A 168 11.11 4.30 -7.91
C ALA A 168 10.92 3.69 -6.52
N ALA A 169 9.91 4.12 -5.75
CA ALA A 169 9.60 3.54 -4.45
C ALA A 169 9.09 2.09 -4.58
N PHE A 170 8.13 1.83 -5.48
CA PHE A 170 7.58 0.49 -5.67
C PHE A 170 8.59 -0.50 -6.28
N ALA A 171 9.52 -0.03 -7.12
CA ALA A 171 10.65 -0.84 -7.59
C ALA A 171 11.54 -1.36 -6.44
N LYS A 172 11.47 -0.74 -5.26
CA LYS A 172 12.18 -1.13 -4.04
C LYS A 172 11.30 -1.86 -3.02
N ALA A 173 10.03 -2.14 -3.32
CA ALA A 173 9.12 -2.82 -2.39
C ALA A 173 9.66 -4.18 -1.91
N LYS A 174 10.22 -4.99 -2.80
CA LYS A 174 10.83 -6.29 -2.44
C LYS A 174 12.08 -6.13 -1.57
N ASP A 175 12.94 -5.15 -1.87
CA ASP A 175 14.15 -4.85 -1.10
C ASP A 175 13.78 -4.37 0.31
N ILE A 176 12.84 -3.42 0.41
CA ILE A 176 12.29 -2.90 1.67
C ILE A 176 11.68 -4.06 2.48
N LYS A 177 10.83 -4.88 1.89
CA LYS A 177 10.25 -6.06 2.57
C LYS A 177 11.33 -6.99 3.09
N THR A 178 12.35 -7.29 2.28
CA THR A 178 13.43 -8.22 2.63
C THR A 178 14.26 -7.70 3.81
N HIS A 179 14.50 -6.40 3.86
CA HIS A 179 15.33 -5.80 4.89
C HIS A 179 14.58 -5.56 6.21
N TYR A 180 13.30 -5.17 6.14
CA TYR A 180 12.56 -4.70 7.32
C TYR A 180 11.51 -5.67 7.86
N CYS A 181 11.09 -6.66 7.08
CA CYS A 181 10.21 -7.72 7.57
C CYS A 181 11.03 -8.95 8.00
N ASN A 182 11.72 -8.81 9.13
CA ASN A 182 12.72 -9.77 9.63
C ASN A 182 12.25 -10.54 10.88
N ASN A 183 10.95 -10.84 10.97
CA ASN A 183 10.35 -11.50 12.13
C ASN A 183 10.20 -13.03 11.98
N GLY A 184 10.80 -13.63 10.95
CA GLY A 184 10.73 -15.07 10.69
C GLY A 184 9.37 -15.56 10.17
N LYS A 185 8.46 -14.64 9.80
CA LYS A 185 7.13 -14.95 9.26
C LYS A 185 7.04 -14.56 7.78
N PRO A 186 6.15 -15.19 6.99
CA PRO A 186 5.84 -14.69 5.66
C PRO A 186 5.34 -13.24 5.71
N CYS A 187 5.78 -12.42 4.76
CA CYS A 187 5.32 -11.04 4.64
C CYS A 187 4.89 -10.75 3.21
N PHE A 188 3.84 -9.97 3.09
CA PHE A 188 3.26 -9.57 1.82
C PHE A 188 4.17 -8.55 1.11
N VAL A 189 4.36 -8.69 -0.21
CA VAL A 189 5.04 -7.68 -1.03
C VAL A 189 3.99 -6.82 -1.70
N CYS A 190 3.99 -5.52 -1.39
CA CYS A 190 3.03 -4.59 -1.95
C CYS A 190 3.48 -4.10 -3.33
N ASN A 191 2.88 -4.63 -4.41
CA ASN A 191 3.17 -4.16 -5.77
C ASN A 191 2.11 -3.16 -6.25
N LEU A 192 2.56 -2.19 -7.05
CA LEU A 192 1.67 -1.19 -7.63
C LEU A 192 0.73 -1.79 -8.68
N ASP A 193 1.20 -2.79 -9.43
CA ASP A 193 0.46 -3.35 -10.58
C ASP A 193 -0.61 -4.38 -10.20
N ASP A 194 -0.63 -4.87 -8.96
CA ASP A 194 -1.62 -5.87 -8.52
C ASP A 194 -3.06 -5.31 -8.57
N ASN A 195 -3.96 -5.87 -9.36
CA ASN A 195 -5.30 -5.30 -9.51
C ASN A 195 -6.33 -5.92 -8.56
N TYR A 196 -6.87 -5.12 -7.64
CA TYR A 196 -7.90 -5.54 -6.68
C TYR A 196 -9.24 -4.82 -6.85
N ASP A 197 -9.38 -3.96 -7.88
CA ASP A 197 -10.48 -3.01 -7.98
C ASP A 197 -11.83 -3.70 -8.16
N GLY A 198 -11.84 -4.83 -8.87
CA GLY A 198 -13.02 -5.66 -9.12
C GLY A 198 -13.41 -6.59 -7.97
N CYS A 199 -12.63 -6.64 -6.89
CA CYS A 199 -12.81 -7.66 -5.86
C CYS A 199 -13.97 -7.34 -4.92
N ILE A 200 -14.84 -8.34 -4.74
CA ILE A 200 -16.03 -8.26 -3.89
C ILE A 200 -15.84 -9.18 -2.69
N ILE A 201 -16.02 -8.64 -1.49
CA ILE A 201 -16.14 -9.40 -0.26
C ILE A 201 -17.62 -9.74 -0.05
N LYS A 202 -17.92 -11.03 0.11
CA LYS A 202 -19.29 -11.53 0.35
C LYS A 202 -19.43 -12.01 1.79
N ASN A 203 -20.52 -11.64 2.45
CA ASN A 203 -20.90 -12.13 3.77
C ASN A 203 -22.41 -12.43 3.82
N GLY A 204 -22.81 -13.68 3.61
CA GLY A 204 -24.21 -14.02 3.41
C GLY A 204 -24.80 -13.23 2.23
N ASN A 205 -25.86 -12.45 2.50
CA ASN A 205 -26.50 -11.60 1.49
C ASN A 205 -25.83 -10.24 1.28
N THR A 206 -24.86 -9.87 2.14
CA THR A 206 -24.19 -8.57 2.05
C THR A 206 -22.96 -8.69 1.15
N THR A 207 -22.85 -7.79 0.19
CA THR A 207 -21.67 -7.66 -0.68
C THR A 207 -21.08 -6.27 -0.54
N ALA A 208 -19.74 -6.20 -0.48
CA ALA A 208 -19.02 -4.94 -0.48
C ALA A 208 -17.84 -5.02 -1.45
N LYS A 209 -17.72 -4.01 -2.31
CA LYS A 209 -16.51 -3.83 -3.12
C LYS A 209 -15.40 -3.25 -2.24
N VAL A 210 -14.21 -3.81 -2.37
CA VAL A 210 -13.03 -3.36 -1.62
C VAL A 210 -12.75 -1.88 -1.86
N MET A 211 -12.80 -1.45 -3.12
CA MET A 211 -12.53 -0.06 -3.49
C MET A 211 -13.54 0.95 -2.93
N ASP A 212 -14.82 0.61 -2.87
CA ASP A 212 -15.84 1.50 -2.30
C ASP A 212 -15.56 1.76 -0.81
N LYS A 213 -15.10 0.73 -0.07
CA LYS A 213 -14.72 0.87 1.33
C LYS A 213 -13.44 1.66 1.52
N LEU A 214 -12.44 1.46 0.67
CA LEU A 214 -11.22 2.27 0.71
C LEU A 214 -11.49 3.74 0.40
N ASN A 215 -12.25 4.02 -0.66
CA ASN A 215 -12.62 5.38 -1.04
C ASN A 215 -13.47 6.04 0.05
N GLY A 216 -14.39 5.31 0.68
CA GLY A 216 -15.11 5.76 1.86
C GLY A 216 -14.15 6.15 2.98
N ALA A 217 -13.23 5.27 3.37
CA ALA A 217 -12.26 5.54 4.43
C ALA A 217 -11.38 6.78 4.14
N LEU A 218 -10.98 7.00 2.89
CA LEU A 218 -10.19 8.17 2.48
C LEU A 218 -10.98 9.48 2.49
N THR A 219 -12.30 9.42 2.29
CA THR A 219 -13.17 10.60 2.19
C THR A 219 -13.95 10.90 3.47
N GLU A 220 -14.00 9.96 4.41
CA GLU A 220 -14.58 10.16 5.73
C GLU A 220 -13.96 11.39 6.44
N ASN A 221 -14.81 12.26 6.98
CA ASN A 221 -14.40 13.53 7.59
C ASN A 221 -13.29 13.39 8.64
N LYS A 222 -13.32 12.31 9.44
CA LYS A 222 -12.30 12.04 10.47
C LYS A 222 -10.91 11.79 9.89
N ASN A 223 -10.82 11.25 8.68
CA ASN A 223 -9.57 10.90 8.01
C ASN A 223 -9.11 11.98 7.01
N LYS A 224 -10.06 12.79 6.51
CA LYS A 224 -9.80 13.84 5.51
C LYS A 224 -8.65 14.77 5.89
N SER A 225 -8.60 15.24 7.14
CA SER A 225 -7.52 16.11 7.62
C SER A 225 -6.14 15.43 7.55
N ASN A 226 -6.06 14.15 7.90
CA ASN A 226 -4.82 13.37 7.84
C ASN A 226 -4.37 13.13 6.40
N VAL A 227 -5.32 12.81 5.50
CA VAL A 227 -5.06 12.67 4.07
C VAL A 227 -4.53 13.99 3.52
N ASP A 228 -5.27 15.09 3.69
CA ASP A 228 -4.91 16.42 3.17
C ASP A 228 -3.55 16.88 3.71
N THR A 229 -3.25 16.60 4.98
CA THR A 229 -1.95 16.94 5.59
C THR A 229 -0.81 16.11 4.99
N THR A 230 -1.03 14.81 4.77
CA THR A 230 -0.02 13.92 4.15
C THR A 230 0.25 14.31 2.70
N LEU A 231 -0.82 14.56 1.93
CA LEU A 231 -0.71 15.04 0.55
C LEU A 231 -0.18 16.47 0.46
N GLY A 232 -0.24 17.23 1.55
CA GLY A 232 0.37 18.56 1.68
C GLY A 232 1.84 18.60 1.29
N ALA A 233 2.60 17.53 1.53
CA ALA A 233 3.99 17.43 1.11
C ALA A 233 4.14 17.43 -0.43
N ILE A 234 3.17 16.88 -1.16
CA ILE A 234 3.12 16.91 -2.62
C ILE A 234 2.59 18.24 -3.13
N THR A 235 1.45 18.69 -2.61
CA THR A 235 0.77 19.90 -3.12
C THR A 235 1.58 21.16 -2.85
N LYS A 236 2.33 21.23 -1.74
CA LYS A 236 3.16 22.39 -1.38
C LYS A 236 4.56 22.38 -1.99
N THR A 237 4.93 21.36 -2.77
CA THR A 237 6.21 21.38 -3.48
C THR A 237 6.31 22.60 -4.41
N GLY A 238 7.52 23.15 -4.57
CA GLY A 238 7.72 24.39 -5.34
C GLY A 238 7.25 24.30 -6.79
N GLY A 239 7.21 23.11 -7.38
CA GLY A 239 6.67 22.91 -8.72
C GLY A 239 5.13 22.98 -8.79
N ASN A 240 4.41 22.77 -7.69
CA ASN A 240 2.96 22.90 -7.64
C ASN A 240 2.50 24.28 -7.13
N ASN A 241 3.19 24.85 -6.13
CA ASN A 241 2.77 26.10 -5.46
C ASN A 241 3.83 27.23 -5.44
N GLY A 242 4.97 27.05 -6.12
CA GLY A 242 6.07 28.02 -6.12
C GLY A 242 6.06 29.01 -7.30
N PRO A 243 7.18 29.73 -7.51
CA PRO A 243 7.33 30.69 -8.61
C PRO A 243 7.13 30.08 -9.99
N LEU A 244 6.81 30.91 -10.98
CA LEU A 244 6.51 30.49 -12.35
C LEU A 244 7.57 29.54 -12.94
N CYS A 245 8.86 29.83 -12.78
CA CYS A 245 9.93 28.99 -13.30
C CYS A 245 9.90 27.55 -12.75
N LYS A 246 9.64 27.38 -11.44
CA LYS A 246 9.53 26.05 -10.81
C LYS A 246 8.32 25.28 -11.32
N ARG A 247 7.20 25.99 -11.54
CA ARG A 247 5.99 25.40 -12.13
C ARG A 247 6.21 24.96 -13.58
N LEU A 248 6.93 25.77 -14.37
CA LEU A 248 7.28 25.45 -15.76
C LEU A 248 8.20 24.23 -15.85
N GLN A 249 9.15 24.05 -14.93
CA GLN A 249 9.98 22.84 -14.86
C GLN A 249 9.11 21.58 -14.73
N CYS A 250 8.15 21.58 -13.81
CA CYS A 250 7.21 20.48 -13.64
C CYS A 250 6.30 20.24 -14.85
N LEU A 251 5.73 21.30 -15.43
CA LEU A 251 4.88 21.19 -16.61
C LEU A 251 5.62 20.63 -17.82
N SER A 252 6.87 21.05 -18.03
CA SER A 252 7.71 20.57 -19.13
C SER A 252 7.87 19.05 -19.06
N SER A 253 8.27 18.51 -17.90
CA SER A 253 8.43 17.06 -17.71
C SER A 253 7.10 16.31 -17.88
N ARG A 254 5.98 16.85 -17.38
CA ARG A 254 4.65 16.24 -17.58
C ARG A 254 4.26 16.18 -19.06
N VAL A 255 4.49 17.25 -19.83
CA VAL A 255 4.20 17.26 -21.27
C VAL A 255 5.06 16.23 -22.00
N GLN A 256 6.33 16.09 -21.64
CA GLN A 256 7.21 15.06 -22.18
C GLN A 256 6.73 13.64 -21.86
N ALA A 257 6.24 13.39 -20.63
CA ALA A 257 5.66 12.10 -20.26
C ALA A 257 4.39 11.78 -21.07
N LEU A 258 3.50 12.76 -21.27
CA LEU A 258 2.28 12.60 -22.06
C LEU A 258 2.55 12.35 -23.55
N THR A 259 3.56 13.01 -24.12
CA THR A 259 3.94 12.79 -25.53
C THR A 259 4.57 11.41 -25.73
N THR A 260 5.31 10.91 -24.74
CA THR A 260 5.88 9.55 -24.77
C THR A 260 4.80 8.47 -24.65
N SER A 261 3.76 8.69 -23.83
CA SER A 261 2.65 7.74 -23.68
C SER A 261 1.70 7.72 -24.90
N THR A 262 1.59 8.83 -25.63
CA THR A 262 0.80 8.91 -26.88
C THR A 262 1.59 8.49 -28.13
N GLY A 263 2.93 8.44 -28.06
CA GLY A 263 3.80 8.01 -29.16
C GLY A 263 3.66 6.55 -29.60
N SER A 264 3.02 5.69 -28.79
CA SER A 264 2.66 4.32 -29.20
C SER A 264 1.42 4.27 -30.13
N PHE A 265 0.75 5.40 -30.36
CA PHE A 265 -0.33 5.56 -31.34
C PHE A 265 -0.13 6.87 -32.13
N LYS A 266 0.93 6.92 -32.94
CA LYS A 266 1.02 7.61 -34.26
C LYS A 266 2.50 7.82 -34.61
N SER A 267 3.15 6.75 -35.05
CA SER A 267 4.07 6.89 -36.18
C SER A 267 3.23 6.73 -37.44
N SER A 268 2.80 7.85 -38.03
CA SER A 268 2.53 8.03 -39.47
C SER A 268 1.84 9.38 -39.70
N ALA A 269 2.28 10.03 -40.78
CA ALA A 269 1.85 11.30 -41.38
C ALA A 269 2.75 12.50 -40.98
N VAL A 270 3.82 12.82 -41.74
CA VAL A 270 3.85 13.52 -43.07
C VAL A 270 3.53 15.01 -42.87
N SER A 271 4.32 16.01 -43.30
CA SER A 271 5.36 16.12 -44.33
C SER A 271 6.45 17.10 -43.89
#